data_AF-A0A210Q128-F1
#
_entry.id   AF-A0A210Q128-F1
#
_cell.length_a   1.000
_cell.length_b   1.000
_cell.length_c   1.000
_cell.angle_alpha   90.00
_cell.angle_beta   90.00
_cell.angle_gamma   90.00
#
_symmetry.space_group_name_H-M   'P 1'
#
loop_
_entity.id
_entity.type
_entity.pdbx_description
1 polymer ?
#
loop_
_entity_poly.entity_id
_entity_poly.type
_entity_poly.pdbx_seq_one_letter_code
_entity_poly.pdbx_strand_id
1 'polypeptide(L)'
;MSKGNLIVQSDILAEKMDSRASKALIEETFKIMQHDEVSKVAKSDPLIITLGNNWMLRNVGNKLMRCYYTSSVMRLAAKFKLELQKIDGGDKDLAQLLSPKSFDNTVLAALKCCNQDDEEDLKSPTNAIKLGYDIKRMASAKLATALKEGDETVRKDAEGFLKLMDMEWGTKVNKLARVTLTERAFNVTRQLPLPEDIKALATYLQNELETLDLMDYTRGNFRRIATLTLARVTLYN
;
A
#
# COMPACT_ATOMS: atom_id res chain seq x y z
N MET A 1 -20.42 -11.18 -20.90
CA MET A 1 -19.49 -11.58 -19.80
C MET A 1 -18.07 -11.19 -20.21
N SER A 2 -17.31 -10.49 -19.35
CA SER A 2 -15.90 -10.14 -19.63
C SER A 2 -15.02 -11.40 -19.63
N LYS A 3 -13.98 -11.44 -20.46
CA LYS A 3 -12.97 -12.53 -20.52
C LYS A 3 -12.38 -12.85 -19.14
N GLY A 4 -12.23 -11.83 -18.29
CA GLY A 4 -11.78 -11.99 -16.90
C GLY A 4 -12.78 -12.73 -16.01
N ASN A 5 -14.09 -12.59 -16.23
CA ASN A 5 -15.09 -13.34 -15.47
C ASN A 5 -15.06 -14.82 -15.80
N LEU A 6 -14.87 -15.19 -17.08
CA LEU A 6 -14.81 -16.59 -17.51
C LEU A 6 -13.57 -17.31 -16.95
N ILE A 7 -12.43 -16.62 -16.84
CA ILE A 7 -11.19 -17.18 -16.27
C ILE A 7 -11.31 -17.36 -14.75
N VAL A 8 -11.83 -16.36 -14.03
CA VAL A 8 -12.07 -16.49 -12.58
C VAL A 8 -13.06 -17.63 -12.31
N GLN A 9 -14.10 -17.76 -13.13
CA GLN A 9 -15.09 -18.82 -12.97
C GLN A 9 -14.54 -20.20 -13.34
N SER A 10 -13.64 -20.32 -14.33
CA SER A 10 -12.92 -21.57 -14.62
C SER A 10 -11.93 -21.95 -13.52
N ASP A 11 -11.27 -20.97 -12.90
CA ASP A 11 -10.31 -21.20 -11.80
C ASP A 11 -11.03 -21.61 -10.49
N ILE A 12 -12.23 -21.07 -10.23
CA ILE A 12 -13.12 -21.51 -9.15
C ILE A 12 -13.55 -22.97 -9.38
N LEU A 13 -13.96 -23.31 -10.60
CA LEU A 13 -14.42 -24.66 -10.96
C LEU A 13 -13.30 -25.71 -10.99
N ALA A 14 -12.04 -25.29 -11.15
CA ALA A 14 -10.88 -26.17 -11.21
C ALA A 14 -10.22 -26.41 -9.83
N GLU A 15 -10.83 -25.97 -8.72
CA GLU A 15 -10.24 -26.00 -7.35
C GLU A 15 -8.85 -25.33 -7.24
N LYS A 16 -8.50 -24.45 -8.19
CA LYS A 16 -7.22 -23.73 -8.20
C LYS A 16 -7.21 -22.47 -7.33
N MET A 17 -8.28 -22.23 -6.59
CA MET A 17 -8.42 -21.11 -5.67
C MET A 17 -8.37 -21.60 -4.23
N ASP A 18 -7.40 -21.11 -3.46
CA ASP A 18 -7.24 -21.47 -2.05
C ASP A 18 -8.54 -21.13 -1.28
N SER A 19 -9.08 -22.11 -0.55
CA SER A 19 -10.32 -22.02 0.24
C SER A 19 -10.32 -20.90 1.27
N ARG A 20 -9.15 -20.31 1.55
CA ARG A 20 -8.97 -19.15 2.41
C ARG A 20 -9.45 -17.85 1.79
N ALA A 21 -9.62 -17.73 0.47
CA ALA A 21 -10.06 -16.48 -0.16
C ALA A 21 -11.56 -16.21 0.10
N SER A 22 -11.88 -15.06 0.72
CA SER A 22 -13.29 -14.69 0.96
C SER A 22 -14.02 -14.36 -0.33
N LYS A 23 -15.34 -14.59 -0.35
CA LYS A 23 -16.20 -14.25 -1.51
C LYS A 23 -16.03 -12.79 -1.95
N ALA A 24 -15.96 -11.85 -0.99
CA ALA A 24 -15.75 -10.44 -1.29
C ALA A 24 -14.37 -10.17 -1.93
N LEU A 25 -13.31 -10.85 -1.47
CA LEU A 25 -11.98 -10.72 -2.05
C LEU A 25 -11.98 -11.18 -3.52
N ILE A 26 -12.60 -12.33 -3.79
CA ILE A 26 -12.71 -12.89 -5.14
C ILE A 26 -13.54 -11.96 -6.04
N GLU A 27 -14.73 -11.56 -5.59
CA GLU A 27 -15.68 -10.84 -6.41
C GLU A 27 -15.28 -9.39 -6.70
N GLU A 28 -14.57 -8.75 -5.79
CA GLU A 28 -14.23 -7.33 -5.91
C GLU A 28 -12.78 -7.09 -6.28
N THR A 29 -11.84 -7.85 -5.70
CA THR A 29 -10.41 -7.60 -5.87
C THR A 29 -9.80 -8.45 -6.98
N PHE A 30 -10.07 -9.76 -7.01
CA PHE A 30 -9.40 -10.64 -7.98
C PHE A 30 -9.82 -10.34 -9.42
N LYS A 31 -11.05 -9.86 -9.64
CA LYS A 31 -11.56 -9.48 -10.96
C LYS A 31 -10.89 -8.25 -11.56
N ILE A 32 -10.39 -7.33 -10.73
CA ILE A 32 -9.74 -6.10 -11.20
C ILE A 32 -8.22 -6.23 -11.34
N MET A 33 -7.63 -7.29 -10.78
CA MET A 33 -6.20 -7.57 -10.93
C MET A 33 -5.87 -7.96 -12.37
N GLN A 34 -4.72 -7.48 -12.86
CA GLN A 34 -4.24 -7.85 -14.20
C GLN A 34 -3.95 -9.36 -14.30
N HIS A 35 -3.83 -9.87 -15.52
CA HIS A 35 -3.49 -11.26 -15.78
C HIS A 35 -1.98 -11.43 -16.00
N ASP A 36 -1.20 -11.23 -14.95
CA ASP A 36 0.26 -11.37 -14.95
C ASP A 36 0.74 -12.34 -13.86
N GLU A 37 2.03 -12.71 -13.90
CA GLU A 37 2.63 -13.62 -12.91
C GLU A 37 2.49 -13.10 -11.49
N VAL A 38 2.60 -11.78 -11.29
CA VAL A 38 2.40 -11.15 -9.98
C VAL A 38 0.98 -11.43 -9.45
N SER A 39 -0.04 -11.32 -10.29
CA SER A 39 -1.41 -11.58 -9.87
C SER A 39 -1.70 -13.08 -9.69
N LYS A 40 -1.02 -13.96 -10.43
CA LYS A 40 -1.10 -15.41 -10.17
C LYS A 40 -0.57 -15.73 -8.77
N VAL A 41 0.63 -15.25 -8.44
CA VAL A 41 1.25 -15.43 -7.12
C VAL A 41 0.40 -14.81 -6.02
N ALA A 42 -0.15 -13.61 -6.25
CA ALA A 42 -1.01 -12.94 -5.26
C ALA A 42 -2.29 -13.73 -4.94
N LYS A 43 -2.81 -14.49 -5.91
CA LYS A 43 -4.06 -15.26 -5.80
C LYS A 43 -3.83 -16.70 -5.32
N SER A 44 -2.59 -17.16 -5.22
CA SER A 44 -2.26 -18.54 -4.83
C SER A 44 -1.52 -18.66 -3.49
N ASP A 45 -0.75 -17.65 -3.08
CA ASP A 45 -0.01 -17.73 -1.82
C ASP A 45 -0.93 -17.59 -0.59
N PRO A 46 -0.91 -18.55 0.35
CA PRO A 46 -1.80 -18.55 1.51
C PRO A 46 -1.72 -17.30 2.39
N LEU A 47 -0.52 -16.78 2.63
CA LEU A 47 -0.32 -15.62 3.49
C LEU A 47 -0.72 -14.33 2.76
N ILE A 48 -0.50 -14.24 1.44
CA ILE A 48 -0.96 -13.10 0.64
C ILE A 48 -2.48 -13.04 0.57
N ILE A 49 -3.16 -14.19 0.40
CA ILE A 49 -4.63 -14.26 0.42
C ILE A 49 -5.16 -13.84 1.79
N THR A 50 -4.53 -14.32 2.87
CA THR A 50 -4.88 -13.92 4.23
C THR A 50 -4.69 -12.42 4.46
N LEU A 51 -3.59 -11.85 3.96
CA LEU A 51 -3.37 -10.40 3.98
C LEU A 51 -4.48 -9.66 3.22
N GLY A 52 -4.86 -10.15 2.04
CA GLY A 52 -5.94 -9.59 1.22
C GLY A 52 -7.28 -9.56 1.96
N ASN A 53 -7.68 -10.66 2.60
CA ASN A 53 -8.89 -10.72 3.41
C ASN A 53 -8.88 -9.72 4.55
N ASN A 54 -7.74 -9.60 5.27
CA ASN A 54 -7.59 -8.63 6.34
C ASN A 54 -7.75 -7.19 5.82
N TRP A 55 -7.20 -6.87 4.65
CA TRP A 55 -7.36 -5.55 4.04
C TRP A 55 -8.79 -5.25 3.61
N MET A 56 -9.53 -6.24 3.11
CA MET A 56 -10.96 -6.09 2.84
C MET A 56 -11.77 -5.78 4.11
N LEU A 57 -11.48 -6.47 5.21
CA LEU A 57 -12.13 -6.26 6.51
C LEU A 57 -11.79 -4.89 7.13
N ARG A 58 -10.55 -4.42 6.98
CA ARG A 58 -10.13 -3.11 7.47
C ARG A 58 -10.79 -1.94 6.74
N ASN A 59 -11.27 -2.16 5.51
CA ASN A 59 -11.80 -1.11 4.64
C ASN A 59 -13.29 -1.31 4.31
N VAL A 60 -14.06 -1.91 5.23
CA VAL A 60 -15.50 -2.18 5.02
C VAL A 60 -16.28 -0.90 4.69
N GLY A 61 -15.95 0.23 5.33
CA GLY A 61 -16.59 1.53 5.10
C GLY A 61 -16.25 2.20 3.77
N ASN A 62 -15.23 1.73 3.04
CA ASN A 62 -14.79 2.32 1.76
C ASN A 62 -14.94 1.31 0.62
N LYS A 63 -16.18 0.90 0.33
CA LYS A 63 -16.48 -0.13 -0.69
C LYS A 63 -16.00 0.24 -2.09
N LEU A 64 -15.95 1.54 -2.42
CA LEU A 64 -15.49 2.02 -3.73
C LEU A 64 -13.99 1.81 -3.94
N MET A 65 -13.16 2.08 -2.92
CA MET A 65 -11.70 2.05 -3.06
C MET A 65 -11.02 0.79 -2.51
N ARG A 66 -11.70 0.03 -1.64
CA ARG A 66 -11.07 -1.10 -0.94
C ARG A 66 -10.45 -2.14 -1.88
N CYS A 67 -11.08 -2.44 -3.01
CA CYS A 67 -10.55 -3.40 -3.97
C CYS A 67 -9.20 -2.94 -4.55
N TYR A 68 -9.04 -1.66 -4.84
CA TYR A 68 -7.79 -1.10 -5.35
C TYR A 68 -6.69 -1.13 -4.29
N TYR A 69 -7.00 -0.78 -3.05
CA TYR A 69 -6.04 -0.85 -1.93
C TYR A 69 -5.60 -2.29 -1.68
N THR A 70 -6.55 -3.21 -1.58
CA THR A 70 -6.28 -4.64 -1.40
C THR A 70 -5.45 -5.19 -2.55
N SER A 71 -5.80 -4.86 -3.80
CA SER A 71 -5.04 -5.27 -4.99
C SER A 71 -3.61 -4.77 -4.95
N SER A 72 -3.40 -3.49 -4.63
CA SER A 72 -2.08 -2.88 -4.52
C SER A 72 -1.21 -3.59 -3.48
N VAL A 73 -1.77 -3.87 -2.30
CA VAL A 73 -1.05 -4.55 -1.21
C VAL A 73 -0.70 -5.99 -1.58
N MET A 74 -1.68 -6.76 -2.07
CA MET A 74 -1.46 -8.16 -2.43
C MET A 74 -0.41 -8.30 -3.55
N ARG A 75 -0.44 -7.40 -4.54
CA ARG A 75 0.54 -7.40 -5.62
C ARG A 75 1.94 -7.00 -5.15
N LEU A 76 2.04 -6.07 -4.20
CA LEU A 76 3.33 -5.73 -3.60
C LEU A 76 3.91 -6.92 -2.81
N ALA A 77 3.08 -7.61 -2.03
CA ALA A 77 3.49 -8.84 -1.33
C ALA A 77 3.89 -9.97 -2.30
N ALA A 78 3.22 -10.08 -3.45
CA ALA A 78 3.57 -11.06 -4.47
C ALA A 78 4.91 -10.76 -5.16
N LYS A 79 5.18 -9.48 -5.46
CA LYS A 79 6.51 -9.05 -5.95
C LYS A 79 7.60 -9.39 -4.94
N PHE A 80 7.35 -9.12 -3.67
CA PHE A 80 8.25 -9.48 -2.57
C PHE A 80 8.53 -10.98 -2.52
N LYS A 81 7.50 -11.83 -2.59
CA LYS A 81 7.68 -13.28 -2.65
C LYS A 81 8.57 -13.68 -3.83
N LEU A 82 8.29 -13.15 -5.02
CA LEU A 82 9.07 -13.46 -6.22
C LEU A 82 10.54 -13.09 -6.08
N GLU A 83 10.85 -11.92 -5.50
CA GLU A 83 12.25 -11.54 -5.23
C GLU A 83 12.88 -12.43 -4.15
N LEU A 84 12.13 -12.80 -3.13
CA LEU A 84 12.62 -13.67 -2.07
C LEU A 84 12.91 -15.09 -2.57
N GLN A 85 12.06 -15.64 -3.44
CA GLN A 85 12.28 -16.94 -4.08
C GLN A 85 13.54 -16.95 -4.96
N LYS A 86 13.82 -15.85 -5.67
CA LYS A 86 15.06 -15.71 -6.45
C LYS A 86 16.31 -15.74 -5.57
N ILE A 87 16.24 -15.20 -4.36
CA ILE A 87 17.38 -15.12 -3.43
C ILE A 87 17.54 -16.42 -2.65
N ASP A 88 16.45 -16.95 -2.08
CA ASP A 88 16.48 -18.13 -1.21
C ASP A 88 16.68 -19.45 -1.99
N GLY A 89 16.32 -19.46 -3.26
CA GLY A 89 16.40 -20.63 -4.13
C GLY A 89 15.26 -21.61 -3.89
N GLY A 90 14.32 -21.66 -4.83
CA GLY A 90 13.24 -22.65 -4.87
C GLY A 90 11.84 -22.05 -4.87
N ASP A 91 10.86 -22.89 -5.23
CA ASP A 91 9.44 -22.51 -5.25
C ASP A 91 8.79 -22.82 -3.89
N LYS A 92 9.05 -21.93 -2.92
CA LYS A 92 8.49 -21.99 -1.56
C LYS A 92 7.37 -20.97 -1.38
N ASP A 93 6.40 -21.27 -0.53
CA ASP A 93 5.41 -20.27 -0.12
C ASP A 93 5.96 -19.29 0.92
N LEU A 94 5.25 -18.19 1.18
CA LEU A 94 5.68 -17.25 2.20
C LEU A 94 5.65 -17.84 3.62
N ALA A 95 4.86 -18.88 3.89
CA ALA A 95 4.86 -19.50 5.20
C ALA A 95 6.21 -20.19 5.49
N GLN A 96 6.84 -20.78 4.49
CA GLN A 96 8.18 -21.35 4.58
C GLN A 96 9.29 -20.30 4.55
N LEU A 97 9.12 -19.25 3.72
CA LEU A 97 10.15 -18.22 3.52
C LEU A 97 10.26 -17.24 4.69
N LEU A 98 9.14 -16.90 5.36
CA LEU A 98 9.12 -16.01 6.52
C LEU A 98 9.55 -16.76 7.79
N SER A 99 10.84 -17.08 7.85
CA SER A 99 11.51 -17.76 8.96
C SER A 99 12.71 -16.95 9.45
N PRO A 100 13.15 -17.10 10.72
CA PRO A 100 14.29 -16.36 11.24
C PRO A 100 15.56 -16.55 10.41
N LYS A 101 15.76 -17.77 9.89
CA LYS A 101 16.93 -18.13 9.08
C LYS A 101 16.99 -17.35 7.76
N SER A 102 15.84 -17.04 7.16
CA SER A 102 15.75 -16.30 5.90
C SER A 102 15.49 -14.80 6.12
N PHE A 103 15.72 -14.27 7.34
CA PHE A 103 15.44 -12.87 7.65
C PHE A 103 16.31 -11.89 6.82
N ASP A 104 17.61 -12.14 6.68
CA ASP A 104 18.46 -11.28 5.86
C ASP A 104 18.06 -11.33 4.37
N ASN A 105 17.69 -12.51 3.87
CA ASN A 105 17.13 -12.65 2.52
C ASN A 105 15.81 -11.87 2.37
N THR A 106 14.99 -11.84 3.42
CA THR A 106 13.73 -11.07 3.47
C THR A 106 14.01 -9.57 3.38
N VAL A 107 15.02 -9.07 4.12
CA VAL A 107 15.45 -7.67 4.03
C VAL A 107 15.91 -7.34 2.61
N LEU A 108 16.80 -8.16 2.03
CA LEU A 108 17.31 -7.96 0.68
C LEU A 108 16.19 -7.97 -0.38
N ALA A 109 15.25 -8.91 -0.28
CA ALA A 109 14.11 -9.00 -1.20
C ALA A 109 13.20 -7.76 -1.12
N ALA A 110 12.97 -7.24 0.09
CA ALA A 110 12.15 -6.06 0.29
C ALA A 110 12.81 -4.79 -0.29
N LEU A 111 14.12 -4.67 -0.13
CA LEU A 111 14.91 -3.58 -0.72
C LEU A 111 14.93 -3.64 -2.25
N LYS A 112 15.11 -4.83 -2.84
CA LYS A 112 14.99 -5.03 -4.30
C LYS A 112 13.61 -4.63 -4.85
N CYS A 113 12.53 -4.93 -4.12
CA CYS A 113 11.18 -4.50 -4.50
C CYS A 113 11.01 -2.97 -4.55
N CYS A 114 11.92 -2.23 -3.91
CA CYS A 114 11.92 -0.78 -3.89
C CYS A 114 12.85 -0.17 -4.94
N ASN A 115 13.40 -1.01 -5.84
CA ASN A 115 14.40 -0.70 -6.86
C ASN A 115 15.56 0.11 -6.24
N GLN A 116 16.25 -0.51 -5.28
CA GLN A 116 17.51 0.00 -4.77
C GLN A 116 18.53 -0.02 -5.92
N ASP A 117 18.97 1.16 -6.36
CA ASP A 117 19.99 1.32 -7.40
C ASP A 117 21.41 1.31 -6.81
N ASP A 118 21.56 1.80 -5.58
CA ASP A 118 22.79 1.84 -4.77
C ASP A 118 22.45 1.65 -3.28
N GLU A 119 23.42 1.33 -2.41
CA GLU A 119 23.20 1.05 -0.96
C GLU A 119 22.40 2.14 -0.22
N GLU A 120 22.45 3.39 -0.71
CA GLU A 120 21.88 4.56 -0.04
C GLU A 120 20.61 5.15 -0.70
N ASP A 121 20.22 4.71 -1.91
CA ASP A 121 19.03 5.27 -2.60
C ASP A 121 17.96 4.22 -2.96
N LEU A 122 16.75 4.46 -2.48
CA LEU A 122 15.55 3.69 -2.79
C LEU A 122 14.65 4.48 -3.73
N LYS A 123 14.39 4.01 -4.95
CA LYS A 123 13.42 4.66 -5.86
C LYS A 123 12.02 4.75 -5.27
N SER A 124 11.56 3.73 -4.54
CA SER A 124 10.24 3.68 -3.92
C SER A 124 10.30 3.47 -2.40
N PRO A 125 10.81 4.45 -1.62
CA PRO A 125 11.07 4.27 -0.19
C PRO A 125 9.78 4.07 0.63
N THR A 126 8.67 4.67 0.20
CA THR A 126 7.35 4.45 0.80
C THR A 126 6.89 2.99 0.69
N ASN A 127 7.28 2.28 -0.38
CA ASN A 127 6.93 0.86 -0.53
C ASN A 127 7.70 0.00 0.48
N ALA A 128 8.94 0.34 0.81
CA ALA A 128 9.74 -0.38 1.81
C ALA A 128 9.05 -0.36 3.19
N ILE A 129 8.58 0.83 3.59
CA ILE A 129 7.88 1.03 4.86
C ILE A 129 6.55 0.26 4.88
N LYS A 130 5.75 0.38 3.81
CA LYS A 130 4.46 -0.34 3.70
C LYS A 130 4.65 -1.86 3.73
N LEU A 131 5.64 -2.35 2.98
CA LEU A 131 5.95 -3.77 2.89
C LEU A 131 6.38 -4.34 4.24
N GLY A 132 7.15 -3.59 5.06
CA GLY A 132 7.48 -4.02 6.43
C GLY A 132 6.25 -4.28 7.30
N TYR A 133 5.24 -3.41 7.25
CA TYR A 133 3.98 -3.64 7.96
C TYR A 133 3.22 -4.86 7.42
N ASP A 134 3.21 -5.05 6.10
CA ASP A 134 2.51 -6.17 5.48
C ASP A 134 3.21 -7.52 5.74
N ILE A 135 4.55 -7.56 5.74
CA ILE A 135 5.33 -8.73 6.16
C ILE A 135 5.03 -9.09 7.61
N LYS A 136 5.02 -8.10 8.52
CA LYS A 136 4.67 -8.34 9.93
C LYS A 136 3.25 -8.90 10.08
N ARG A 137 2.28 -8.42 9.28
CA ARG A 137 0.91 -8.97 9.25
C ARG A 137 0.88 -10.42 8.77
N MET A 138 1.61 -10.74 7.70
CA MET A 138 1.70 -12.11 7.17
C MET A 138 2.35 -13.07 8.18
N ALA A 139 3.45 -12.66 8.82
CA ALA A 139 4.09 -13.45 9.88
C ALA A 139 3.20 -13.60 11.12
N SER A 140 2.44 -12.56 11.49
CA SER A 140 1.44 -12.65 12.56
C SER A 140 0.29 -13.59 12.21
N ALA A 141 -0.12 -13.64 10.95
CA ALA A 141 -1.11 -14.60 10.47
C ALA A 141 -0.58 -16.05 10.55
N LYS A 142 0.68 -16.28 10.15
CA LYS A 142 1.36 -17.58 10.33
C LYS A 142 1.37 -18.00 11.81
N LEU A 143 1.73 -17.09 12.72
CA LEU A 143 1.70 -17.33 14.17
C LEU A 143 0.29 -17.67 14.66
N ALA A 144 -0.71 -16.90 14.25
CA ALA A 144 -2.10 -17.13 14.65
C ALA A 144 -2.64 -18.49 14.19
N THR A 145 -2.24 -18.95 13.00
CA THR A 145 -2.58 -20.30 12.51
C THR A 145 -1.89 -21.37 13.38
N ALA A 146 -0.59 -21.25 13.62
CA ALA A 146 0.15 -22.20 14.45
C ALA A 146 -0.42 -22.33 15.87
N LEU A 147 -0.82 -21.21 16.48
CA LEU A 147 -1.48 -21.20 17.80
C LEU A 147 -2.83 -21.92 17.80
N LYS A 148 -3.62 -21.79 16.73
CA LYS A 148 -4.92 -22.48 16.60
C LYS A 148 -4.75 -23.97 16.38
N GLU A 149 -3.69 -24.36 15.68
CA GLU A 149 -3.38 -25.76 15.34
C GLU A 149 -2.57 -26.48 16.43
N GLY A 150 -2.00 -25.74 17.38
CA GLY A 150 -1.13 -26.29 18.42
C GLY A 150 0.26 -26.69 17.91
N ASP A 151 0.69 -26.16 16.76
CA ASP A 151 2.01 -26.45 16.19
C ASP A 151 3.09 -25.57 16.83
N GLU A 152 3.75 -26.11 17.85
CA GLU A 152 4.82 -25.41 18.57
C GLU A 152 6.08 -25.16 17.72
N THR A 153 6.31 -25.93 16.65
CA THR A 153 7.47 -25.73 15.78
C THR A 153 7.26 -24.48 14.93
N VAL A 154 6.11 -24.40 14.24
CA VAL A 154 5.76 -23.25 13.40
C VAL A 154 5.54 -22.00 14.25
N ARG A 155 5.00 -22.16 15.47
CA ARG A 155 4.84 -21.06 16.42
C ARG A 155 6.18 -20.42 16.77
N LYS A 156 7.17 -21.20 17.23
CA LYS A 156 8.49 -20.69 17.60
C LYS A 156 9.21 -20.04 16.42
N ASP A 157 9.06 -20.61 15.23
CA ASP A 157 9.61 -20.05 14.00
C ASP A 157 9.01 -18.67 13.68
N ALA A 158 7.68 -18.55 13.74
CA ALA A 158 7.00 -17.27 13.50
C ALA A 158 7.28 -16.22 14.60
N GLU A 159 7.34 -16.61 15.87
CA GLU A 159 7.73 -15.74 16.99
C GLU A 159 9.16 -15.21 16.81
N GLY A 160 10.11 -16.09 16.46
CA GLY A 160 11.49 -15.70 16.18
C GLY A 160 11.59 -14.70 15.04
N PHE A 161 10.83 -14.91 13.96
CA PHE A 161 10.85 -14.01 12.81
C PHE A 161 10.25 -12.64 13.16
N LEU A 162 9.13 -12.62 13.89
CA LEU A 162 8.51 -11.38 14.36
C LEU A 162 9.45 -10.59 15.30
N LYS A 163 10.21 -11.29 16.14
CA LYS A 163 11.22 -10.65 17.00
C LYS A 163 12.33 -9.98 16.20
N LEU A 164 12.83 -10.63 15.14
CA LEU A 164 13.80 -10.01 14.22
C LEU A 164 13.21 -8.82 13.47
N MET A 165 11.94 -8.89 13.05
CA MET A 165 11.24 -7.74 12.47
C MET A 165 11.23 -6.54 13.42
N ASP A 166 11.03 -6.76 14.73
CA ASP A 166 11.02 -5.68 15.72
C ASP A 166 12.41 -5.15 16.07
N MET A 167 13.43 -6.01 16.10
CA MET A 167 14.79 -5.64 16.47
C MET A 167 15.57 -4.99 15.32
N GLU A 168 15.43 -5.49 14.09
CA GLU A 168 16.36 -5.18 13.00
C GLU A 168 15.72 -4.49 11.79
N TRP A 169 14.41 -4.65 11.56
CA TRP A 169 13.78 -4.04 10.38
C TRP A 169 13.88 -2.51 10.38
N GLY A 170 13.76 -1.92 11.57
CA GLY A 170 13.86 -0.47 11.76
C GLY A 170 15.17 0.10 11.27
N THR A 171 16.29 -0.55 11.59
CA THR A 171 17.64 -0.11 11.22
C THR A 171 18.00 -0.50 9.80
N LYS A 172 17.65 -1.71 9.36
CA LYS A 172 18.01 -2.24 8.03
C LYS A 172 17.18 -1.66 6.88
N VAL A 173 15.92 -1.29 7.12
CA VAL A 173 15.00 -0.85 6.05
C VAL A 173 14.40 0.53 6.32
N ASN A 174 13.78 0.73 7.50
CA ASN A 174 13.04 1.98 7.74
C ASN A 174 13.96 3.21 7.82
N LYS A 175 15.17 3.08 8.38
CA LYS A 175 16.14 4.17 8.44
C LYS A 175 16.49 4.66 7.04
N LEU A 176 16.90 3.75 6.15
CA LEU A 176 17.23 4.05 4.76
C LEU A 176 16.06 4.72 4.05
N ALA A 177 14.87 4.11 4.10
CA ALA A 177 13.67 4.66 3.47
C ALA A 177 13.30 6.07 3.96
N ARG A 178 13.47 6.35 5.26
CA ARG A 178 13.18 7.67 5.83
C ARG A 178 14.22 8.72 5.43
N VAL A 179 15.50 8.36 5.41
CA VAL A 179 16.58 9.26 4.97
C VAL A 179 16.35 9.67 3.51
N THR A 180 16.14 8.70 2.60
CA THR A 180 15.85 8.98 1.20
C THR A 180 14.60 9.87 1.01
N LEU A 181 13.53 9.65 1.80
CA LEU A 181 12.35 10.50 1.75
C LEU A 181 12.63 11.94 2.21
N THR A 182 13.40 12.11 3.27
CA THR A 182 13.78 13.42 3.80
C THR A 182 14.67 14.18 2.82
N GLU A 183 15.67 13.51 2.23
CA GLU A 183 16.55 14.12 1.22
C GLU A 183 15.78 14.55 -0.02
N ARG A 184 14.87 13.70 -0.52
CA ARG A 184 13.99 14.08 -1.64
C ARG A 184 13.11 15.26 -1.29
N ALA A 185 12.50 15.28 -0.10
CA ALA A 185 11.68 16.39 0.33
C ALA A 185 12.48 17.70 0.45
N PHE A 186 13.75 17.62 0.87
CA PHE A 186 14.67 18.75 0.94
C PHE A 186 15.08 19.26 -0.46
N ASN A 187 15.35 18.33 -1.39
CA ASN A 187 15.79 18.64 -2.74
C ASN A 187 14.65 19.01 -3.71
N VAL A 188 13.38 18.89 -3.31
CA VAL A 188 12.25 19.37 -4.12
C VAL A 188 12.31 20.89 -4.20
N THR A 189 12.71 21.39 -5.35
CA THR A 189 12.65 22.82 -5.68
C THR A 189 11.18 23.24 -5.75
N ARG A 190 10.72 23.99 -4.75
CA ARG A 190 9.40 24.62 -4.78
C ARG A 190 9.53 25.93 -5.52
N GLN A 191 9.06 25.98 -6.77
CA GLN A 191 8.89 27.26 -7.45
C GLN A 191 7.87 28.07 -6.65
N LEU A 192 8.34 29.18 -6.08
CA LEU A 192 7.47 30.15 -5.46
C LEU A 192 6.65 30.84 -6.58
N PRO A 193 5.37 31.17 -6.32
CA PRO A 193 4.61 31.96 -7.27
C PRO A 193 5.31 33.29 -7.53
N LEU A 194 5.25 33.77 -8.78
CA LEU A 194 5.84 35.06 -9.13
C LEU A 194 5.11 36.18 -8.37
N PRO A 195 5.81 37.24 -7.94
CA PRO A 195 5.17 38.40 -7.30
C PRO A 195 4.01 38.96 -8.12
N GLU A 196 4.14 38.94 -9.44
CA GLU A 196 3.11 39.37 -10.39
C GLU A 196 1.84 38.53 -10.30
N ASP A 197 1.97 37.20 -10.18
CA ASP A 197 0.84 36.28 -10.05
C ASP A 197 0.13 36.47 -8.71
N ILE A 198 0.90 36.66 -7.62
CA ILE A 198 0.35 36.96 -6.30
C ILE A 198 -0.44 38.26 -6.35
N LYS A 199 0.12 39.31 -6.98
CA LYS A 199 -0.53 40.61 -7.14
C LYS A 199 -1.80 40.50 -7.99
N ALA A 200 -1.76 39.76 -9.09
CA ALA A 200 -2.91 39.55 -9.96
C ALA A 200 -4.05 38.85 -9.20
N LEU A 201 -3.74 37.79 -8.44
CA LEU A 201 -4.72 37.09 -7.63
C LEU A 201 -5.28 37.96 -6.49
N ALA A 202 -4.43 38.75 -5.83
CA ALA A 202 -4.85 39.71 -4.79
C ALA A 202 -5.87 40.71 -5.33
N THR A 203 -5.54 41.28 -6.49
CA THR A 203 -6.36 42.30 -7.16
C THR A 203 -7.69 41.71 -7.59
N TYR A 204 -7.68 40.50 -8.17
CA TYR A 204 -8.89 39.79 -8.53
C TYR A 204 -9.79 39.54 -7.31
N LEU A 205 -9.26 38.99 -6.22
CA LEU A 205 -10.04 38.71 -5.02
C LEU A 205 -10.63 39.99 -4.41
N GLN A 206 -9.87 41.10 -4.41
CA GLN A 206 -10.37 42.38 -3.93
C GLN A 206 -11.54 42.88 -4.78
N ASN A 207 -11.37 42.93 -6.10
CA ASN A 207 -12.42 43.37 -7.02
C ASN A 207 -13.68 42.51 -6.90
N GLU A 208 -13.53 41.19 -6.84
CA GLU A 208 -14.67 40.27 -6.71
C GLU A 208 -15.42 40.49 -5.39
N LEU A 209 -14.70 40.71 -4.28
CA LEU A 209 -15.31 40.99 -2.98
C LEU A 209 -16.07 42.32 -2.95
N GLU A 210 -15.59 43.35 -3.66
CA GLU A 210 -16.28 44.64 -3.80
C GLU A 210 -17.58 44.53 -4.60
N THR A 211 -17.68 43.55 -5.52
CA THR A 211 -18.88 43.29 -6.34
C THR A 211 -19.91 42.37 -5.69
N LEU A 212 -19.68 41.90 -4.46
CA LEU A 212 -20.60 40.99 -3.79
C LEU A 212 -21.88 41.70 -3.34
N ASP A 213 -23.02 41.11 -3.69
CA ASP A 213 -24.31 41.52 -3.14
C ASP A 213 -24.61 40.69 -1.88
N LEU A 214 -24.47 41.31 -0.70
CA LEU A 214 -24.76 40.63 0.57
C LEU A 214 -26.26 40.42 0.83
N MET A 215 -27.11 41.03 0.02
CA MET A 215 -28.57 40.90 0.12
C MET A 215 -29.14 39.80 -0.77
N ASP A 216 -28.32 39.21 -1.66
CA ASP A 216 -28.69 38.02 -2.43
C ASP A 216 -28.49 36.74 -1.60
N TYR A 217 -29.60 36.18 -1.11
CA TYR A 217 -29.63 34.96 -0.30
C TYR A 217 -29.65 33.66 -1.13
N THR A 218 -29.33 33.70 -2.42
CA THR A 218 -29.22 32.49 -3.22
C THR A 218 -28.06 31.61 -2.77
N ARG A 219 -28.24 30.29 -2.91
CA ARG A 219 -27.20 29.30 -2.61
C ARG A 219 -25.91 29.53 -3.42
N GLY A 220 -26.04 30.03 -4.65
CA GLY A 220 -24.92 30.36 -5.53
C GLY A 220 -24.06 31.48 -4.96
N ASN A 221 -24.70 32.58 -4.55
CA ASN A 221 -24.02 33.72 -3.97
C ASN A 221 -23.35 33.37 -2.62
N PHE A 222 -24.05 32.63 -1.75
CA PHE A 222 -23.45 32.15 -0.49
C PHE A 222 -22.15 31.33 -0.73
N ARG A 223 -22.17 30.41 -1.71
CA ARG A 223 -20.97 29.62 -2.07
C ARG A 223 -19.84 30.50 -2.60
N ARG A 224 -20.16 31.50 -3.42
CA ARG A 224 -19.19 32.45 -3.96
C ARG A 224 -18.54 33.26 -2.84
N ILE A 225 -19.32 33.83 -1.93
CA ILE A 225 -18.84 34.56 -0.75
C ILE A 225 -17.93 33.68 0.10
N ALA A 226 -18.36 32.46 0.41
CA ALA A 226 -17.57 31.51 1.22
C ALA A 226 -16.23 31.17 0.53
N THR A 227 -16.23 30.97 -0.79
CA THR A 227 -15.02 30.63 -1.55
C THR A 227 -14.04 31.80 -1.59
N LEU A 228 -14.50 33.02 -1.89
CA LEU A 228 -13.66 34.22 -1.95
C LEU A 228 -13.08 34.58 -0.58
N THR A 229 -13.91 34.49 0.47
CA THR A 229 -13.48 34.76 1.85
C THR A 229 -12.43 33.74 2.30
N LEU A 230 -12.68 32.44 2.06
CA LEU A 230 -11.72 31.40 2.38
C LEU A 230 -10.39 31.62 1.63
N ALA A 231 -10.45 31.88 0.32
CA ALA A 231 -9.26 32.14 -0.49
C ALA A 231 -8.44 33.32 0.06
N ARG A 232 -9.10 34.43 0.40
CA ARG A 232 -8.45 35.62 0.98
C ARG A 232 -7.79 35.34 2.32
N VAL A 233 -8.46 34.58 3.20
CA VAL A 233 -7.93 34.19 4.52
C VAL A 233 -6.72 33.25 4.38
N THR A 234 -6.76 32.32 3.42
CA THR A 234 -5.68 31.34 3.24
C THR A 234 -4.42 31.91 2.57
N LEU A 235 -4.55 32.98 1.78
CA LEU A 235 -3.42 33.56 1.04
C LEU A 235 -2.62 34.57 1.88
N TYR A 236 -3.23 35.18 2.89
CA TYR A 236 -2.66 36.29 3.66
C TYR A 236 -2.61 36.06 5.19
N ASN A 237 -2.73 34.80 5.63
CA ASN A 237 -2.27 34.33 6.94
C ASN A 237 -1.01 33.47 6.77
#